data_AF-A0A7S2RGD6-F1
#
_entry.id   AF-A0A7S2RGD6-F1
#
_cell.length_a   1.000
_cell.length_b   1.000
_cell.length_c   1.000
_cell.angle_alpha   90.00
_cell.angle_beta   90.00
_cell.angle_gamma   90.00
#
_symmetry.space_group_name_H-M   'P 1'
#
loop_
_entity.id
_entity.type
_entity.pdbx_description
1 polymer ?
#
loop_
_entity_poly.entity_id
_entity_poly.type
_entity_poly.pdbx_seq_one_letter_code
_entity_poly.pdbx_strand_id
1 'polypeptide(L)'
;MDALVGFDVDFENHIDAWKAMFDSETCHLVSMPGKWDSISPMQKMVVLRAIRPDKMTESIQEFIIAHFGQKYIEPPPFDMKKCFDSSQVITPLIFVLTAGSDPTKDFFAFSDLMGMAEKTKAISLGQGQGPIAERMLEEGMSKGAWVLLQNCHLCSSWMSSLELIVEEINPETTHAEFRLWLTSMPTKTFPVSVLQAGVKMTKEPPKGMRANLKNVYYKFDDSKLKVTTKPVVFMKLLYGLCFFHALIQERRKFGPLGWNIPYEFNETDLDISMKQLELFLDEYEETPYPVLNFLTSYINYGGRVTDAIDLRTIDVILKDYYCESILQDDYAFAPGD
;
A
#
# COMPACT_ATOMS: atom_id res chain seq x y z
N MET A 1 16.36 1.19 -36.94
CA MET A 1 15.94 -0.14 -36.44
C MET A 1 16.88 -1.24 -36.93
N ASP A 2 17.91 -0.87 -37.70
CA ASP A 2 18.89 -1.72 -38.38
C ASP A 2 19.71 -2.61 -37.44
N ALA A 3 19.91 -2.18 -36.19
CA ALA A 3 20.65 -2.94 -35.18
C ALA A 3 19.99 -4.29 -34.81
N LEU A 4 18.70 -4.47 -35.12
CA LEU A 4 17.95 -5.71 -34.83
C LEU A 4 17.81 -6.64 -36.05
N VAL A 5 18.37 -6.27 -37.20
CA VAL A 5 18.25 -7.06 -38.43
C VAL A 5 19.00 -8.40 -38.30
N GLY A 6 18.32 -9.47 -38.72
CA GLY A 6 18.82 -10.84 -38.68
C GLY A 6 18.79 -11.48 -37.29
N PHE A 7 17.98 -10.94 -36.37
CA PHE A 7 17.76 -11.55 -35.05
C PHE A 7 17.09 -12.92 -35.15
N ASP A 8 16.05 -13.02 -35.97
CA ASP A 8 15.37 -14.28 -36.31
C ASP A 8 16.34 -15.35 -36.82
N VAL A 9 17.16 -14.98 -37.81
CA VAL A 9 18.14 -15.90 -38.41
C VAL A 9 19.21 -16.31 -37.40
N ASP A 10 19.71 -15.37 -36.59
CA ASP A 10 20.70 -15.68 -35.56
C ASP A 10 20.14 -16.55 -34.44
N PHE A 11 18.87 -16.32 -34.05
CA PHE A 11 18.15 -17.10 -33.06
C PHE A 11 17.99 -18.55 -33.50
N GLU A 12 17.57 -18.78 -34.75
CA GLU A 12 17.42 -20.12 -35.32
C GLU A 12 18.75 -20.87 -35.42
N ASN A 13 19.85 -20.17 -35.72
CA ASN A 13 21.17 -20.78 -35.87
C ASN A 13 21.88 -21.06 -34.52
N HIS A 14 21.49 -20.39 -33.44
CA HIS A 14 22.14 -20.49 -32.13
C HIS A 14 21.18 -20.85 -30.99
N ILE A 15 20.23 -21.75 -31.27
CA ILE A 15 19.16 -22.14 -30.35
C ILE A 15 19.67 -22.52 -28.96
N ASP A 16 20.78 -23.26 -28.84
CA ASP A 16 21.30 -23.70 -27.54
C ASP A 16 21.73 -22.54 -26.64
N ALA A 17 22.35 -21.51 -27.22
CA ALA A 17 22.79 -20.32 -26.48
C ALA A 17 21.58 -19.48 -26.02
N TRP A 18 20.60 -19.32 -26.91
CA TRP A 18 19.35 -18.62 -26.59
C TRP A 18 18.48 -19.39 -25.60
N LYS A 19 18.46 -20.72 -25.69
CA LYS A 19 17.78 -21.60 -24.74
C LYS A 19 18.41 -21.50 -23.36
N ALA A 20 19.74 -21.47 -23.26
CA ALA A 20 20.42 -21.27 -21.98
C ALA A 20 20.04 -19.91 -21.32
N MET A 21 19.92 -18.86 -22.12
CA MET A 21 19.41 -17.57 -21.64
C MET A 21 17.92 -17.66 -21.26
N PHE A 22 17.07 -18.28 -22.09
CA PHE A 22 15.64 -18.42 -21.85
C PHE A 22 15.34 -19.24 -20.59
N ASP A 23 16.06 -20.33 -20.34
CA ASP A 23 15.86 -21.22 -19.20
C ASP A 23 16.39 -20.62 -17.88
N SER A 24 17.16 -19.51 -17.93
CA SER A 24 17.63 -18.81 -16.74
C SER A 24 16.52 -18.01 -16.04
N GLU A 25 16.40 -18.15 -14.71
CA GLU A 25 15.47 -17.35 -13.91
C GLU A 25 15.83 -15.86 -13.89
N THR A 26 17.13 -15.56 -14.03
CA THR A 26 17.70 -14.20 -14.03
C THR A 26 18.16 -13.79 -15.43
N CYS A 27 17.46 -14.23 -16.48
CA CYS A 27 17.85 -13.99 -17.88
C CYS A 27 18.08 -12.52 -18.24
N HIS A 28 17.46 -11.57 -17.52
CA HIS A 28 17.67 -10.12 -17.71
C HIS A 28 19.06 -9.63 -17.28
N LEU A 29 19.80 -10.42 -16.49
CA LEU A 29 21.18 -10.17 -16.06
C LEU A 29 22.22 -10.96 -16.89
N VAL A 30 21.77 -11.93 -17.68
CA VAL A 30 22.66 -12.79 -18.47
C VAL A 30 23.12 -12.04 -19.73
N SER A 31 24.41 -12.12 -20.05
CA SER A 31 24.96 -11.59 -21.31
C SER A 31 24.24 -12.22 -22.51
N MET A 32 23.86 -11.38 -23.47
CA MET A 32 23.17 -11.89 -24.67
C MET A 32 24.14 -12.68 -25.56
N PRO A 33 23.67 -13.71 -26.28
CA PRO A 33 24.49 -14.42 -27.24
C PRO A 33 25.12 -13.50 -28.31
N GLY A 34 26.38 -13.74 -28.65
CA GLY A 34 27.04 -13.13 -29.81
C GLY A 34 27.00 -11.59 -29.87
N LYS A 35 26.67 -11.06 -31.05
CA LYS A 35 26.65 -9.61 -31.31
C LYS A 35 25.57 -8.85 -30.52
N TRP A 36 24.57 -9.56 -29.99
CA TRP A 36 23.45 -8.97 -29.28
C TRP A 36 23.86 -8.43 -27.91
N ASP A 37 25.00 -8.82 -27.37
CA ASP A 37 25.52 -8.20 -26.15
C ASP A 37 26.17 -6.83 -26.38
N SER A 38 26.43 -6.47 -27.64
CA SER A 38 27.06 -5.19 -28.00
C SER A 38 26.06 -4.10 -28.39
N ILE A 39 24.77 -4.42 -28.47
CA ILE A 39 23.72 -3.44 -28.79
C ILE A 39 23.39 -2.58 -27.55
N SER A 40 22.68 -1.47 -27.77
CA SER A 40 22.36 -0.55 -26.67
C SER A 40 21.43 -1.22 -25.63
N PRO A 41 21.45 -0.80 -24.36
CA PRO A 41 20.59 -1.40 -23.32
C PRO A 41 19.10 -1.36 -23.69
N MET A 42 18.63 -0.31 -24.37
CA MET A 42 17.25 -0.23 -24.88
C MET A 42 16.97 -1.28 -25.96
N GLN A 43 17.92 -1.53 -26.86
CA GLN A 43 17.80 -2.57 -27.88
C GLN A 43 17.85 -3.97 -27.28
N LYS A 44 18.69 -4.19 -26.26
CA LYS A 44 18.71 -5.43 -25.47
C LYS A 44 17.33 -5.71 -24.87
N MET A 45 16.69 -4.72 -24.25
CA MET A 45 15.32 -4.88 -23.73
C MET A 45 14.30 -5.29 -24.82
N VAL A 46 14.45 -4.83 -26.07
CA VAL A 46 13.59 -5.26 -27.19
C VAL A 46 13.80 -6.74 -27.52
N VAL A 47 15.05 -7.20 -27.56
CA VAL A 47 15.39 -8.61 -27.75
C VAL A 47 14.85 -9.47 -26.61
N LEU A 48 15.07 -9.05 -25.36
CA LEU A 48 14.55 -9.73 -24.17
C LEU A 48 13.03 -9.81 -24.20
N ARG A 49 12.33 -8.75 -24.61
CA ARG A 49 10.86 -8.76 -24.75
C ARG A 49 10.36 -9.84 -25.71
N ALA A 50 11.12 -10.15 -26.75
CA ALA A 50 10.75 -11.20 -27.71
C ALA A 50 10.93 -12.62 -27.14
N ILE A 51 11.90 -12.81 -26.24
CA ILE A 51 12.27 -14.13 -25.71
C ILE A 51 11.63 -14.42 -24.34
N ARG A 52 11.71 -13.48 -23.40
CA ARG A 52 11.25 -13.57 -22.01
C ARG A 52 10.49 -12.29 -21.61
N PRO A 53 9.28 -12.07 -22.14
CA PRO A 53 8.48 -10.88 -21.84
C PRO A 53 8.12 -10.75 -20.35
N ASP A 54 8.10 -11.87 -19.62
CA ASP A 54 7.86 -11.93 -18.18
C ASP A 54 8.97 -11.24 -17.36
N LYS A 55 10.19 -11.10 -17.90
CA LYS A 55 11.34 -10.48 -17.23
C LYS A 55 11.57 -9.02 -17.59
N MET A 56 10.61 -8.41 -18.28
CA MET A 56 10.70 -7.02 -18.70
C MET A 56 10.67 -6.04 -17.54
N THR A 57 9.93 -6.33 -16.47
CA THR A 57 9.87 -5.44 -15.30
C THR A 57 11.24 -5.31 -14.64
N GLU A 58 11.90 -6.44 -14.38
CA GLU A 58 13.24 -6.48 -13.81
C GLU A 58 14.26 -5.83 -14.74
N SER A 59 14.19 -6.11 -16.05
CA SER A 59 15.11 -5.49 -17.02
C SER A 59 14.96 -3.97 -17.10
N ILE A 60 13.74 -3.45 -17.02
CA ILE A 60 13.48 -2.00 -16.96
C ILE A 60 14.02 -1.41 -15.66
N GLN A 61 13.89 -2.11 -14.53
CA GLN A 61 14.46 -1.67 -13.26
C GLN A 61 15.98 -1.56 -13.34
N GLU A 62 16.67 -2.57 -13.88
CA GLU A 62 18.12 -2.54 -14.10
C GLU A 62 18.54 -1.37 -15.00
N PHE A 63 17.79 -1.12 -16.07
CA PHE A 63 18.03 0.02 -16.93
C PHE A 63 17.92 1.35 -16.16
N ILE A 64 16.90 1.50 -15.32
CA ILE A 64 16.70 2.71 -14.49
C ILE A 64 17.83 2.85 -13.46
N ILE A 65 18.22 1.76 -12.79
CA ILE A 65 19.33 1.75 -11.82
C ILE A 65 20.62 2.22 -12.49
N ALA A 66 20.94 1.70 -13.67
CA ALA A 66 22.17 2.03 -14.38
C ALA A 66 22.24 3.51 -14.83
N HIS A 67 21.11 4.16 -15.13
CA HIS A 67 21.08 5.53 -15.67
C HIS A 67 20.70 6.61 -14.65
N PHE A 68 19.82 6.29 -13.71
CA PHE A 68 19.27 7.25 -12.72
C PHE A 68 19.66 6.87 -11.28
N GLY A 69 19.91 5.59 -11.01
CA GLY A 69 20.28 5.07 -9.70
C GLY A 69 19.13 4.37 -8.97
N GLN A 70 19.50 3.56 -7.98
CA GLN A 70 18.61 2.70 -7.19
C GLN A 70 17.37 3.43 -6.63
N LYS A 71 17.54 4.66 -6.15
CA LYS A 71 16.46 5.45 -5.52
C LYS A 71 15.25 5.71 -6.42
N TYR A 72 15.36 5.51 -7.74
CA TYR A 72 14.27 5.73 -8.70
C TYR A 72 13.37 4.51 -8.91
N ILE A 73 13.76 3.33 -8.40
CA ILE A 73 12.91 2.14 -8.40
C ILE A 73 12.32 1.84 -7.01
N GLU A 74 12.80 2.55 -5.98
CA GLU A 74 12.34 2.43 -4.60
C GLU A 74 11.35 3.57 -4.28
N PRO A 75 10.13 3.26 -3.82
CA PRO A 75 9.21 4.30 -3.41
C PRO A 75 9.77 5.04 -2.17
N PRO A 76 9.78 6.38 -2.16
CA PRO A 76 10.18 7.11 -0.97
C PRO A 76 9.17 6.86 0.17
N PRO A 77 9.62 6.90 1.44
CA PRO A 77 8.71 6.88 2.57
C PRO A 77 7.68 8.01 2.46
N PHE A 78 6.42 7.73 2.77
CA PHE A 78 5.38 8.75 2.81
C PHE A 78 5.68 9.76 3.93
N ASP A 79 5.72 11.04 3.57
CA ASP A 79 6.08 12.15 4.46
C ASP A 79 5.01 13.24 4.37
N MET A 80 4.00 13.12 5.22
CA MET A 80 2.87 14.05 5.27
C MET A 80 3.30 15.47 5.65
N LYS A 81 4.36 15.62 6.44
CA LYS A 81 4.88 16.94 6.83
C LYS A 81 5.45 17.67 5.63
N LYS A 82 6.24 17.00 4.78
CA LYS A 82 6.74 17.62 3.54
C LYS A 82 5.61 18.03 2.59
N CYS A 83 4.58 17.19 2.44
CA CYS A 83 3.41 17.53 1.63
C CYS A 83 2.71 18.79 2.18
N PHE A 84 2.52 18.84 3.50
CA PHE A 84 1.93 20.01 4.17
C PHE A 84 2.79 21.27 4.05
N ASP A 85 4.11 21.18 4.24
CA ASP A 85 5.01 22.33 4.17
C ASP A 85 5.09 22.92 2.75
N SER A 86 4.78 22.12 1.73
CA SER A 86 4.65 22.58 0.34
C SER A 86 3.29 23.22 0.01
N SER A 87 2.35 23.24 0.96
CA SER A 87 0.98 23.74 0.74
C SER A 87 0.73 25.12 1.36
N GLN A 88 -0.17 25.86 0.73
CA GLN A 88 -0.68 27.14 1.21
C GLN A 88 -2.21 27.08 1.35
N VAL A 89 -2.82 28.19 1.75
CA VAL A 89 -4.26 28.32 1.93
C VAL A 89 -5.07 27.97 0.66
N ILE A 90 -4.53 28.26 -0.52
CA ILE A 90 -5.10 27.95 -1.84
C ILE A 90 -4.69 26.59 -2.39
N THR A 91 -3.96 25.77 -1.63
CA THR A 91 -3.41 24.51 -2.10
C THR A 91 -4.11 23.36 -1.39
N PRO A 92 -5.15 22.74 -2.00
CA PRO A 92 -5.78 21.56 -1.46
C PRO A 92 -4.77 20.41 -1.28
N LEU A 93 -4.87 19.70 -0.17
CA LEU A 93 -4.09 18.50 0.12
C LEU A 93 -4.95 17.27 -0.18
N ILE A 94 -4.59 16.52 -1.22
CA ILE A 94 -5.45 15.48 -1.80
C ILE A 94 -4.84 14.10 -1.57
N PHE A 95 -5.46 13.32 -0.70
CA PHE A 95 -5.22 11.89 -0.60
C PHE A 95 -5.94 11.15 -1.72
N VAL A 96 -5.17 10.61 -2.65
CA VAL A 96 -5.67 9.68 -3.66
C VAL A 96 -5.71 8.30 -3.02
N LEU A 97 -6.92 7.82 -2.78
CA LEU A 97 -7.18 6.55 -2.10
C LEU A 97 -6.89 5.37 -3.03
N THR A 98 -6.20 4.38 -2.49
CA THR A 98 -6.08 3.04 -3.08
C THR A 98 -6.88 2.05 -2.24
N ALA A 99 -7.46 1.03 -2.88
CA ALA A 99 -8.15 -0.08 -2.23
C ALA A 99 -7.39 -0.59 -0.98
N GLY A 100 -8.08 -0.69 0.16
CA GLY A 100 -7.50 -1.14 1.42
C GLY A 100 -6.62 -0.15 2.20
N SER A 101 -6.50 1.11 1.75
CA SER A 101 -5.74 2.17 2.47
C SER A 101 -6.64 3.36 2.80
N ASP A 102 -6.68 3.74 4.08
CA ASP A 102 -7.38 4.92 4.58
C ASP A 102 -6.41 5.82 5.37
N PRO A 103 -6.13 7.05 4.90
CA PRO A 103 -5.21 7.98 5.55
C PRO A 103 -5.85 8.76 6.70
N THR A 104 -7.14 8.53 7.00
CA THR A 104 -7.88 9.32 8.01
C THR A 104 -7.23 9.26 9.39
N LYS A 105 -6.78 8.08 9.85
CA LYS A 105 -6.07 7.94 11.12
C LYS A 105 -4.77 8.76 11.13
N ASP A 106 -4.00 8.73 10.03
CA ASP A 106 -2.75 9.48 9.94
C ASP A 106 -3.00 10.98 9.92
N PHE A 107 -4.03 11.43 9.19
CA PHE A 107 -4.43 12.83 9.13
C PHE A 107 -4.75 13.38 10.53
N PHE A 108 -5.53 12.67 11.34
CA PHE A 108 -5.85 13.12 12.70
C PHE A 108 -4.63 13.10 13.62
N ALA A 109 -3.76 12.09 13.52
CA ALA A 109 -2.50 12.08 14.26
C ALA A 109 -1.61 13.28 13.86
N PHE A 110 -1.63 13.65 12.59
CA PHE A 110 -0.86 14.79 12.08
C PHE A 110 -1.46 16.13 12.47
N SER A 111 -2.79 16.26 12.49
CA SER A 111 -3.44 17.48 12.95
C SER A 111 -3.18 17.72 14.44
N ASP A 112 -3.14 16.66 15.26
CA ASP A 112 -2.73 16.74 16.66
C ASP A 112 -1.27 17.19 16.80
N LEU A 113 -0.36 16.56 16.06
CA LEU A 113 1.06 16.92 16.05
C LEU A 113 1.32 18.37 15.57
N MET A 114 0.43 18.93 14.75
CA MET A 114 0.48 20.33 14.29
C MET A 114 -0.31 21.29 15.19
N GLY A 115 -0.89 20.83 16.31
CA GLY A 115 -1.67 21.66 17.24
C GLY A 115 -3.03 22.11 16.68
N MET A 116 -3.53 21.43 15.65
CA MET A 116 -4.75 21.76 14.91
C MET A 116 -5.91 20.81 15.21
N ALA A 117 -5.75 19.83 16.10
CA ALA A 117 -6.79 18.84 16.43
C ALA A 117 -8.14 19.48 16.78
N GLU A 118 -8.16 20.47 17.69
CA GLU A 118 -9.41 21.15 18.10
C GLU A 118 -10.01 22.04 17.01
N LYS A 119 -9.18 22.53 16.08
CA LYS A 119 -9.58 23.33 14.91
C LYS A 119 -9.79 22.47 13.66
N THR A 120 -9.83 21.15 13.78
CA THR A 120 -10.05 20.25 12.64
C THR A 120 -11.50 19.82 12.58
N LYS A 121 -12.10 19.90 11.40
CA LYS A 121 -13.44 19.37 11.10
C LYS A 121 -13.34 18.36 9.98
N ALA A 122 -14.08 17.26 10.08
CA ALA A 122 -14.13 16.23 9.06
C ALA A 122 -15.58 15.89 8.72
N ILE A 123 -15.83 15.61 7.44
CA ILE A 123 -17.13 15.13 6.96
C ILE A 123 -16.92 14.08 5.87
N SER A 124 -17.63 12.95 5.99
CA SER A 124 -17.72 11.96 4.93
C SER A 124 -18.80 12.35 3.92
N LEU A 125 -18.38 12.61 2.69
CA LEU A 125 -19.28 13.02 1.62
C LEU A 125 -20.08 11.82 1.10
N GLY A 126 -21.38 12.04 0.99
CA GLY A 126 -22.35 11.14 0.38
C GLY A 126 -23.50 11.95 -0.21
N GLN A 127 -24.59 11.30 -0.59
CA GLN A 127 -25.75 12.01 -1.13
C GLN A 127 -26.29 13.02 -0.12
N GLY A 128 -26.46 14.27 -0.54
CA GLY A 128 -27.02 15.35 0.29
C GLY A 128 -26.06 16.04 1.26
N GLN A 129 -24.77 15.66 1.31
CA GLN A 129 -23.80 16.25 2.23
C GLN A 129 -23.16 17.56 1.72
N GLY A 130 -23.32 17.90 0.44
CA GLY A 130 -22.74 19.08 -0.19
C GLY A 130 -22.97 20.39 0.59
N PRO A 131 -24.22 20.78 0.91
CA PRO A 131 -24.50 22.00 1.65
C PRO A 131 -23.90 22.06 3.06
N ILE A 132 -23.67 20.90 3.71
CA ILE A 132 -23.02 20.84 5.02
C ILE A 132 -21.51 21.05 4.85
N ALA A 133 -20.92 20.47 3.79
CA ALA A 133 -19.53 20.71 3.44
C ALA A 133 -19.25 22.17 3.09
N GLU A 134 -20.15 22.84 2.35
CA GLU A 134 -20.05 24.27 2.03
C GLU A 134 -19.94 25.14 3.29
N ARG A 135 -20.89 24.97 4.23
CA ARG A 135 -20.85 25.70 5.52
C ARG A 135 -19.59 25.39 6.33
N MET A 136 -19.14 24.14 6.30
CA MET A 136 -17.91 23.73 6.99
C MET A 136 -16.68 24.42 6.39
N LEU A 137 -16.63 24.57 5.05
CA LEU A 137 -15.58 25.29 4.36
C LEU A 137 -15.63 26.79 4.67
N GLU A 138 -16.79 27.42 4.61
CA GLU A 138 -16.97 28.84 4.96
C GLU A 138 -16.50 29.15 6.39
N GLU A 139 -16.94 28.34 7.35
CA GLU A 139 -16.49 28.47 8.73
C GLU A 139 -14.99 28.19 8.88
N GLY A 140 -14.46 27.23 8.13
CA GLY A 140 -13.04 26.91 8.17
C GLY A 140 -12.17 28.02 7.61
N MET A 141 -12.57 28.60 6.47
CA MET A 141 -11.90 29.71 5.80
C MET A 141 -11.88 30.96 6.69
N SER A 142 -12.95 31.23 7.43
CA SER A 142 -13.03 32.39 8.33
C SER A 142 -12.29 32.19 9.65
N LYS A 143 -12.30 30.98 10.22
CA LYS A 143 -11.71 30.70 11.56
C LYS A 143 -10.31 30.07 11.52
N GLY A 144 -9.77 29.78 10.34
CA GLY A 144 -8.48 29.11 10.20
C GLY A 144 -8.52 27.63 10.55
N ALA A 145 -9.64 26.97 10.33
CA ALA A 145 -9.81 25.54 10.63
C ALA A 145 -9.19 24.66 9.53
N TRP A 146 -8.87 23.42 9.87
CA TRP A 146 -8.61 22.40 8.85
C TRP A 146 -9.92 21.68 8.53
N VAL A 147 -10.21 21.51 7.23
CA VAL A 147 -11.42 20.82 6.78
C VAL A 147 -11.02 19.60 5.99
N LEU A 148 -11.42 18.41 6.46
CA LEU A 148 -11.27 17.14 5.77
C LEU A 148 -12.59 16.73 5.11
N LEU A 149 -12.63 16.74 3.79
CA LEU A 149 -13.73 16.15 3.02
C LEU A 149 -13.35 14.72 2.61
N GLN A 150 -14.04 13.74 3.20
CA GLN A 150 -13.76 12.33 2.94
C GLN A 150 -14.63 11.80 1.80
N ASN A 151 -14.11 10.82 1.05
CA ASN A 151 -14.84 10.10 0.01
C ASN A 151 -15.47 10.98 -1.08
N CYS A 152 -14.74 12.00 -1.57
CA CYS A 152 -15.27 12.95 -2.56
C CYS A 152 -15.87 12.29 -3.82
N HIS A 153 -15.28 11.20 -4.29
CA HIS A 153 -15.80 10.38 -5.39
C HIS A 153 -17.26 9.92 -5.23
N LEU A 154 -17.77 9.79 -4.00
CA LEU A 154 -19.17 9.40 -3.72
C LEU A 154 -20.16 10.55 -3.90
N CYS A 155 -19.71 11.80 -3.97
CA CYS A 155 -20.57 12.99 -4.08
C CYS A 155 -20.35 13.72 -5.41
N SER A 156 -20.44 12.96 -6.52
CA SER A 156 -20.14 13.47 -7.86
C SER A 156 -20.97 14.70 -8.28
N SER A 157 -22.21 14.81 -7.81
CA SER A 157 -23.09 15.95 -8.13
C SER A 157 -22.63 17.29 -7.54
N TRP A 158 -21.78 17.26 -6.50
CA TRP A 158 -21.32 18.46 -5.80
C TRP A 158 -19.90 18.89 -6.21
N MET A 159 -19.19 18.07 -6.99
CA MET A 159 -17.80 18.35 -7.38
C MET A 159 -17.63 19.67 -8.14
N SER A 160 -18.59 20.09 -8.96
CA SER A 160 -18.56 21.40 -9.62
C SER A 160 -18.70 22.57 -8.65
N SER A 161 -19.44 22.41 -7.55
CA SER A 161 -19.50 23.43 -6.49
C SER A 161 -18.20 23.51 -5.73
N LEU A 162 -17.58 22.35 -5.42
CA LEU A 162 -16.26 22.31 -4.79
C LEU A 162 -15.21 23.03 -5.63
N GLU A 163 -15.23 22.85 -6.94
CA GLU A 163 -14.34 23.55 -7.89
C GLU A 163 -14.46 25.07 -7.75
N LEU A 164 -15.68 25.61 -7.82
CA LEU A 164 -15.93 27.04 -7.66
C LEU A 164 -15.45 27.57 -6.30
N ILE A 165 -15.75 26.85 -5.22
CA ILE A 165 -15.34 27.26 -3.87
C ILE A 165 -13.81 27.32 -3.75
N VAL A 166 -13.10 26.34 -4.33
CA VAL A 166 -11.63 26.33 -4.30
C VAL A 166 -11.04 27.47 -5.13
N GLU A 167 -11.64 27.80 -6.27
CA GLU A 167 -11.23 28.94 -7.11
C GLU A 167 -11.46 30.30 -6.42
N GLU A 168 -12.47 30.40 -5.55
CA GLU A 168 -12.80 31.61 -4.80
C GLU A 168 -11.92 31.82 -3.56
N ILE A 169 -11.11 30.84 -3.14
CA ILE A 169 -10.19 30.99 -2.01
C ILE A 169 -9.17 32.08 -2.34
N ASN A 170 -9.28 33.22 -1.66
CA ASN A 170 -8.34 34.32 -1.78
C ASN A 170 -7.39 34.35 -0.56
N PRO A 171 -6.06 34.26 -0.75
CA PRO A 171 -5.07 34.34 0.34
C PRO A 171 -5.12 35.62 1.19
N GLU A 172 -5.64 36.72 0.64
CA GLU A 172 -5.72 38.01 1.35
C GLU A 172 -6.91 38.08 2.32
N THR A 173 -7.98 37.32 2.05
CA THR A 173 -9.21 37.36 2.84
C THR A 173 -9.45 36.08 3.63
N THR A 174 -8.85 34.96 3.21
CA THR A 174 -8.96 33.66 3.87
C THR A 174 -7.93 33.56 4.99
N HIS A 175 -8.32 32.99 6.13
CA HIS A 175 -7.42 32.84 7.27
C HIS A 175 -6.18 32.00 6.91
N ALA A 176 -4.98 32.49 7.22
CA ALA A 176 -3.70 31.89 6.80
C ALA A 176 -3.48 30.44 7.30
N GLU A 177 -4.05 30.08 8.46
CA GLU A 177 -4.01 28.71 9.00
C GLU A 177 -4.98 27.72 8.30
N PHE A 178 -5.95 28.20 7.52
CA PHE A 178 -6.93 27.32 6.85
C PHE A 178 -6.21 26.35 5.91
N ARG A 179 -6.64 25.09 5.94
CA ARG A 179 -6.20 24.07 4.99
C ARG A 179 -7.37 23.16 4.61
N LEU A 180 -7.50 22.95 3.30
CA LEU A 180 -8.45 22.01 2.72
C LEU A 180 -7.77 20.67 2.47
N TRP A 181 -8.31 19.62 3.07
CA TRP A 181 -7.88 18.24 2.88
C TRP A 181 -8.99 17.44 2.22
N LEU A 182 -8.64 16.65 1.22
CA LEU A 182 -9.58 15.87 0.41
C LEU A 182 -9.13 14.41 0.39
N THR A 183 -10.07 13.47 0.47
CA THR A 183 -9.80 12.07 0.16
C THR A 183 -10.70 11.61 -0.98
N SER A 184 -10.14 10.95 -1.98
CA SER A 184 -10.93 10.44 -3.10
C SER A 184 -10.26 9.26 -3.79
N MET A 185 -11.06 8.27 -4.22
CA MET A 185 -10.62 7.37 -5.27
C MET A 185 -10.53 8.13 -6.61
N PRO A 186 -9.72 7.66 -7.56
CA PRO A 186 -9.71 8.20 -8.92
C PRO A 186 -11.13 8.14 -9.54
N THR A 187 -11.64 9.28 -9.98
CA THR A 187 -12.92 9.38 -10.69
C THR A 187 -12.85 10.47 -11.74
N LYS A 188 -13.60 10.29 -12.84
CA LYS A 188 -13.70 11.30 -13.93
C LYS A 188 -14.45 12.56 -13.52
N THR A 189 -15.21 12.51 -12.42
CA THR A 189 -16.02 13.62 -11.91
C THR A 189 -15.24 14.53 -10.96
N PHE A 190 -14.04 14.14 -10.53
CA PHE A 190 -13.24 14.98 -9.65
C PHE A 190 -12.71 16.18 -10.44
N PRO A 191 -12.79 17.42 -9.93
CA PRO A 191 -12.44 18.61 -10.71
C PRO A 191 -10.96 18.66 -11.07
N VAL A 192 -10.68 18.89 -12.35
CA VAL A 192 -9.31 18.93 -12.87
C VAL A 192 -8.53 20.12 -12.30
N SER A 193 -9.18 21.28 -12.17
CA SER A 193 -8.61 22.49 -11.56
C SER A 193 -8.14 22.25 -10.13
N VAL A 194 -8.99 21.66 -9.29
CA VAL A 194 -8.68 21.29 -7.90
C VAL A 194 -7.50 20.30 -7.84
N LEU A 195 -7.48 19.32 -8.74
CA LEU A 195 -6.37 18.36 -8.83
C LEU A 195 -5.06 19.01 -9.32
N GLN A 196 -5.14 19.96 -10.25
CA GLN A 196 -3.97 20.69 -10.74
C GLN A 196 -3.38 21.60 -9.66
N ALA A 197 -4.23 22.34 -8.93
CA ALA A 197 -3.84 23.23 -7.85
C ALA A 197 -3.34 22.49 -6.60
N GLY A 198 -3.86 21.30 -6.34
CA GLY A 198 -3.58 20.56 -5.11
C GLY A 198 -2.26 19.79 -5.08
N VAL A 199 -1.79 19.48 -3.87
CA VAL A 199 -0.73 18.49 -3.61
C VAL A 199 -1.36 17.10 -3.58
N LYS A 200 -0.92 16.22 -4.48
CA LYS A 200 -1.42 14.84 -4.57
C LYS A 200 -0.52 13.93 -3.76
N MET A 201 -1.12 13.11 -2.92
CA MET A 201 -0.43 12.10 -2.12
C MET A 201 -1.16 10.78 -2.19
N THR A 202 -0.40 9.71 -2.35
CA THR A 202 -0.88 8.34 -2.31
C THR A 202 -0.25 7.65 -1.10
N LYS A 203 -1.09 7.02 -0.27
CA LYS A 203 -0.63 6.07 0.74
C LYS A 203 -0.90 4.67 0.19
N GLU A 204 0.03 4.16 -0.62
CA GLU A 204 -0.09 2.78 -1.12
C GLU A 204 0.32 1.79 -0.02
N PRO A 205 -0.36 0.64 0.09
CA PRO A 205 0.13 -0.46 0.90
C PRO A 205 1.56 -0.85 0.45
N PRO A 206 2.47 -1.16 1.39
CA PRO A 206 3.81 -1.61 1.04
C PRO A 206 3.76 -2.86 0.15
N LYS A 207 4.62 -2.90 -0.87
CA LYS A 207 4.68 -4.01 -1.83
C LYS A 207 5.81 -4.97 -1.45
N GLY A 208 5.48 -6.25 -1.32
CA GLY A 208 6.40 -7.32 -0.98
C GLY A 208 6.37 -7.67 0.51
N MET A 209 6.66 -8.93 0.82
CA MET A 209 6.65 -9.46 2.19
C MET A 209 7.53 -8.62 3.15
N ARG A 210 8.77 -8.33 2.75
CA ARG A 210 9.72 -7.57 3.56
C ARG A 210 9.25 -6.15 3.86
N ALA A 211 8.65 -5.47 2.88
CA ALA A 211 8.17 -4.11 3.05
C ALA A 211 6.95 -4.06 3.98
N ASN A 212 6.04 -5.04 3.86
CA ASN A 212 4.90 -5.20 4.76
C ASN A 212 5.34 -5.40 6.21
N LEU A 213 6.25 -6.35 6.45
CA LEU A 213 6.79 -6.61 7.79
C LEU A 213 7.48 -5.38 8.38
N LYS A 214 8.34 -4.71 7.61
CA LYS A 214 9.00 -3.48 8.05
C LYS A 214 7.98 -2.41 8.44
N ASN A 215 6.95 -2.18 7.64
CA ASN A 215 5.93 -1.17 7.90
C ASN A 215 5.18 -1.40 9.22
N VAL A 216 4.95 -2.67 9.58
CA VAL A 216 4.33 -3.02 10.87
C VAL A 216 5.33 -2.84 12.01
N TYR A 217 6.53 -3.41 11.89
CA TYR A 217 7.53 -3.41 12.97
C TYR A 217 8.12 -2.04 13.28
N TYR A 218 8.16 -1.11 12.32
CA TYR A 218 8.58 0.28 12.60
C TYR A 218 7.66 1.01 13.58
N LYS A 219 6.44 0.52 13.78
CA LYS A 219 5.47 1.10 14.73
C LYS A 219 5.67 0.55 16.16
N PHE A 220 6.53 -0.44 16.37
CA PHE A 220 6.74 -1.07 17.67
C PHE A 220 8.01 -0.58 18.35
N ASP A 221 7.94 -0.46 19.67
CA ASP A 221 9.10 -0.29 20.54
C ASP A 221 9.27 -1.50 21.46
N ASP A 222 10.37 -1.52 22.22
CA ASP A 222 10.68 -2.59 23.17
C ASP A 222 9.59 -2.78 24.24
N SER A 223 8.84 -1.73 24.56
CA SER A 223 7.75 -1.80 25.54
C SER A 223 6.57 -2.57 24.96
N LYS A 224 6.22 -2.32 23.70
CA LYS A 224 5.15 -3.02 23.01
C LYS A 224 5.46 -4.50 22.80
N LEU A 225 6.72 -4.83 22.52
CA LEU A 225 7.16 -6.23 22.34
C LEU A 225 7.15 -7.05 23.64
N LYS A 226 7.13 -6.40 24.81
CA LYS A 226 7.15 -7.04 26.14
C LYS A 226 5.90 -6.73 26.96
N VAL A 227 4.81 -6.37 26.29
CA VAL A 227 3.57 -5.93 26.94
C VAL A 227 2.87 -7.05 27.72
N THR A 228 3.05 -8.32 27.31
CA THR A 228 2.40 -9.48 27.92
C THR A 228 3.25 -10.13 29.03
N THR A 229 2.59 -10.93 29.85
CA THR A 229 3.20 -11.83 30.86
C THR A 229 4.05 -12.93 30.23
N LYS A 230 3.89 -13.19 28.93
CA LYS A 230 4.60 -14.23 28.14
C LYS A 230 5.30 -13.60 26.92
N PRO A 231 6.31 -12.75 27.11
CA PRO A 231 6.86 -11.92 26.05
C PRO A 231 7.46 -12.73 24.89
N VAL A 232 8.14 -13.84 25.16
CA VAL A 232 8.75 -14.69 24.11
C VAL A 232 7.67 -15.30 23.20
N VAL A 233 6.60 -15.84 23.80
CA VAL A 233 5.47 -16.43 23.08
C VAL A 233 4.76 -15.35 22.26
N PHE A 234 4.51 -14.19 22.88
CA PHE A 234 3.89 -13.06 22.20
C PHE A 234 4.72 -12.59 21.00
N MET A 235 6.03 -12.40 21.14
CA MET A 235 6.88 -11.95 20.04
C MET A 235 6.88 -12.93 18.85
N LYS A 236 6.94 -14.24 19.11
CA LYS A 236 6.91 -15.26 18.04
C LYS A 236 5.56 -15.30 17.33
N LEU A 237 4.46 -15.28 18.07
CA LEU A 237 3.11 -15.25 17.49
C LEU A 237 2.79 -13.93 16.80
N LEU A 238 3.23 -12.80 17.35
CA LEU A 238 3.10 -11.48 16.74
C LEU A 238 3.80 -11.45 15.38
N TYR A 239 5.02 -12.00 15.30
CA TYR A 239 5.72 -12.12 14.03
C TYR A 239 4.94 -13.00 13.04
N GLY A 240 4.39 -14.14 13.48
CA GLY A 240 3.53 -14.97 12.65
C GLY A 240 2.27 -14.27 12.16
N LEU A 241 1.60 -13.51 13.01
CA LEU A 241 0.45 -12.68 12.62
C LEU A 241 0.83 -11.61 11.60
N CYS A 242 1.97 -10.93 11.79
CA CYS A 242 2.46 -9.92 10.84
C CYS A 242 2.83 -10.54 9.49
N PHE A 243 3.45 -11.73 9.52
CA PHE A 243 3.80 -12.48 8.32
C PHE A 243 2.56 -12.97 7.57
N PHE A 244 1.58 -13.52 8.30
CA PHE A 244 0.27 -13.88 7.79
C PHE A 244 -0.41 -12.68 7.10
N HIS A 245 -0.46 -11.53 7.77
CA HIS A 245 -1.06 -10.31 7.23
C HIS A 245 -0.40 -9.87 5.93
N ALA A 246 0.94 -9.87 5.90
CA ALA A 246 1.71 -9.58 4.68
C ALA A 246 1.41 -10.59 3.57
N LEU A 247 1.37 -11.88 3.89
CA LEU A 247 1.16 -12.96 2.94
C LEU A 247 -0.21 -12.84 2.26
N ILE A 248 -1.29 -12.68 3.03
CA ILE A 248 -2.64 -12.63 2.46
C ILE A 248 -2.85 -11.38 1.58
N GLN A 249 -2.18 -10.26 1.91
CA GLN A 249 -2.18 -9.05 1.09
C GLN A 249 -1.42 -9.26 -0.21
N GLU A 250 -0.21 -9.82 -0.15
CA GLU A 250 0.62 -10.12 -1.32
C GLU A 250 -0.01 -11.17 -2.23
N ARG A 251 -0.73 -12.14 -1.64
CA ARG A 251 -1.46 -13.18 -2.36
C ARG A 251 -2.50 -12.61 -3.33
N ARG A 252 -3.07 -11.42 -3.06
CA ARG A 252 -3.99 -10.73 -3.99
C ARG A 252 -3.38 -10.42 -5.36
N LYS A 253 -2.06 -10.28 -5.44
CA LYS A 253 -1.35 -9.97 -6.71
C LYS A 253 -1.47 -11.10 -7.73
N PHE A 254 -1.74 -12.32 -7.28
CA PHE A 254 -1.91 -13.49 -8.14
C PHE A 254 -3.34 -13.64 -8.69
N GLY A 255 -4.20 -12.63 -8.48
CA GLY A 255 -5.58 -12.62 -8.98
C GLY A 255 -6.35 -13.86 -8.49
N PRO A 256 -7.12 -14.52 -9.37
CA PRO A 256 -7.90 -15.72 -9.03
C PRO A 256 -7.09 -16.91 -8.50
N LEU A 257 -5.78 -16.98 -8.77
CA LEU A 257 -4.92 -18.02 -8.17
C LEU A 257 -4.60 -17.73 -6.70
N GLY A 258 -4.62 -16.45 -6.33
CA GLY A 258 -4.45 -16.02 -4.95
C GLY A 258 -5.75 -16.10 -4.16
N TRP A 259 -6.78 -15.40 -4.63
CA TRP A 259 -8.11 -15.33 -4.05
C TRP A 259 -9.15 -15.31 -5.16
N ASN A 260 -10.26 -16.02 -4.98
CA ASN A 260 -11.37 -15.96 -5.94
C ASN A 260 -11.96 -14.53 -6.03
N ILE A 261 -12.01 -13.83 -4.89
CA ILE A 261 -12.50 -12.45 -4.78
C ILE A 261 -11.39 -11.55 -4.22
N PRO A 262 -11.18 -10.33 -4.78
CA PRO A 262 -10.07 -9.46 -4.39
C PRO A 262 -10.29 -8.71 -3.06
N TYR A 263 -10.35 -9.42 -1.94
CA TYR A 263 -10.64 -8.86 -0.60
C TYR A 263 -9.66 -7.78 -0.14
N GLU A 264 -10.17 -6.72 0.47
CA GLU A 264 -9.35 -5.62 1.00
C GLU A 264 -9.04 -5.81 2.49
N PHE A 265 -8.04 -6.65 2.80
CA PHE A 265 -7.46 -6.77 4.14
C PHE A 265 -6.62 -5.54 4.48
N ASN A 266 -6.81 -4.94 5.66
CA ASN A 266 -6.18 -3.67 6.02
C ASN A 266 -5.62 -3.66 7.46
N GLU A 267 -5.03 -2.52 7.86
CA GLU A 267 -4.39 -2.37 9.18
C GLU A 267 -5.36 -2.55 10.35
N THR A 268 -6.66 -2.31 10.17
CA THR A 268 -7.65 -2.49 11.24
C THR A 268 -7.82 -3.95 11.60
N ASP A 269 -7.78 -4.84 10.62
CA ASP A 269 -7.87 -6.29 10.82
C ASP A 269 -6.64 -6.79 11.61
N LEU A 270 -5.46 -6.21 11.34
CA LEU A 270 -4.23 -6.50 12.07
C LEU A 270 -4.27 -5.93 13.50
N ASP A 271 -4.66 -4.66 13.66
CA ASP A 271 -4.74 -3.97 14.95
C ASP A 271 -5.61 -4.72 15.97
N ILE A 272 -6.79 -5.19 15.55
CA ILE A 272 -7.68 -5.95 16.43
C ILE A 272 -7.10 -7.33 16.76
N SER A 273 -6.49 -7.99 15.78
CA SER A 273 -5.87 -9.31 15.96
C SER A 273 -4.68 -9.25 16.93
N MET A 274 -3.87 -8.19 16.88
CA MET A 274 -2.78 -7.96 17.83
C MET A 274 -3.30 -7.72 19.25
N LYS A 275 -4.37 -6.93 19.41
CA LYS A 275 -4.98 -6.69 20.73
C LYS A 275 -5.59 -7.96 21.33
N GLN A 276 -6.22 -8.78 20.50
CA GLN A 276 -6.72 -10.09 20.94
C GLN A 276 -5.58 -11.03 21.32
N LEU A 277 -4.51 -11.09 20.53
CA LEU A 277 -3.33 -11.89 20.86
C LEU A 277 -2.76 -11.48 22.24
N GLU A 278 -2.62 -10.18 22.48
CA GLU A 278 -2.19 -9.64 23.78
C GLU A 278 -3.11 -10.10 24.92
N LEU A 279 -4.43 -9.85 24.79
CA LEU A 279 -5.43 -10.21 25.78
C LEU A 279 -5.45 -11.71 26.11
N PHE A 280 -5.52 -12.57 25.09
CA PHE A 280 -5.66 -14.02 25.27
C PHE A 280 -4.40 -14.68 25.82
N LEU A 281 -3.20 -14.12 25.56
CA LEU A 281 -1.98 -14.66 26.14
C LEU A 281 -1.87 -14.40 27.64
N ASP A 282 -2.42 -13.28 28.12
CA ASP A 282 -2.43 -12.91 29.54
C ASP A 282 -3.60 -13.54 30.32
N GLU A 283 -4.74 -13.78 29.66
CA GLU A 283 -5.93 -14.36 30.30
C GLU A 283 -5.80 -15.87 30.58
N TYR A 284 -5.13 -16.62 29.69
CA TYR A 284 -5.04 -18.08 29.77
C TYR A 284 -3.65 -18.51 30.24
N GLU A 285 -3.53 -19.65 30.93
CA GLU A 285 -2.21 -20.21 31.32
C GLU A 285 -1.48 -20.81 30.10
N GLU A 286 -2.18 -21.60 29.30
CA GLU A 286 -1.70 -22.15 28.03
C GLU A 286 -2.14 -21.28 26.85
N THR A 287 -1.38 -21.27 25.76
CA THR A 287 -1.73 -20.50 24.55
C THR A 287 -2.98 -21.10 23.89
N PRO A 288 -4.10 -20.36 23.78
CA PRO A 288 -5.35 -20.91 23.26
C PRO A 288 -5.39 -20.87 21.73
N TYR A 289 -4.53 -21.67 21.07
CA TYR A 289 -4.42 -21.71 19.60
C TYR A 289 -5.74 -21.85 18.85
N PRO A 290 -6.69 -22.73 19.24
CA PRO A 290 -7.96 -22.86 18.53
C PRO A 290 -8.78 -21.56 18.55
N VAL A 291 -8.75 -20.83 19.67
CA VAL A 291 -9.46 -19.55 19.83
C VAL A 291 -8.78 -18.46 19.01
N LEU A 292 -7.45 -18.34 19.10
CA LEU A 292 -6.67 -17.37 18.33
C LEU A 292 -6.83 -17.58 16.82
N ASN A 293 -6.81 -18.83 16.37
CA ASN A 293 -7.07 -19.18 14.97
C ASN A 293 -8.47 -18.74 14.56
N PHE A 294 -9.51 -19.18 15.27
CA PHE A 294 -10.89 -18.86 14.92
C PHE A 294 -11.17 -17.36 14.89
N LEU A 295 -10.74 -16.62 15.92
CA LEU A 295 -10.95 -15.18 15.98
C LEU A 295 -10.23 -14.45 14.83
N THR A 296 -9.01 -14.87 14.51
CA THR A 296 -8.24 -14.18 13.46
C THR A 296 -8.74 -14.57 12.06
N SER A 297 -8.88 -15.86 11.74
CA SER A 297 -9.24 -16.31 10.39
C SER A 297 -10.72 -16.13 10.05
N TYR A 298 -11.65 -16.41 10.96
CA TYR A 298 -13.10 -16.35 10.68
C TYR A 298 -13.75 -15.03 11.07
N ILE A 299 -13.27 -14.37 12.12
CA ILE A 299 -13.91 -13.16 12.64
C ILE A 299 -13.23 -11.90 12.10
N ASN A 300 -11.94 -11.70 12.42
CA ASN A 300 -11.23 -10.46 12.10
C ASN A 300 -10.98 -10.33 10.59
N TYR A 301 -10.32 -11.31 9.98
CA TYR A 301 -10.08 -11.30 8.53
C TYR A 301 -11.25 -11.94 7.76
N GLY A 302 -11.82 -13.03 8.29
CA GLY A 302 -12.91 -13.78 7.67
C GLY A 302 -14.20 -12.99 7.52
N GLY A 303 -14.44 -11.96 8.33
CA GLY A 303 -15.57 -11.04 8.16
C GLY A 303 -15.60 -10.32 6.81
N ARG A 304 -14.47 -10.26 6.08
CA ARG A 304 -14.37 -9.74 4.72
C ARG A 304 -14.56 -10.82 3.65
N VAL A 305 -14.37 -12.08 4.01
CA VAL A 305 -14.27 -13.19 3.07
C VAL A 305 -15.67 -13.78 2.84
N THR A 306 -16.15 -13.65 1.61
CA THR A 306 -17.51 -14.05 1.21
C THR A 306 -17.57 -15.41 0.52
N ASP A 307 -16.44 -15.91 0.00
CA ASP A 307 -16.34 -17.21 -0.67
C ASP A 307 -15.90 -18.29 0.32
N ALA A 308 -16.56 -19.45 0.28
CA ALA A 308 -16.31 -20.52 1.23
C ALA A 308 -14.93 -21.19 1.05
N ILE A 309 -14.41 -21.23 -0.19
CA ILE A 309 -13.10 -21.82 -0.47
C ILE A 309 -12.00 -20.84 -0.05
N ASP A 310 -12.18 -19.54 -0.30
CA ASP A 310 -11.27 -18.51 0.22
C ASP A 310 -11.28 -18.49 1.75
N LEU A 311 -12.45 -18.66 2.40
CA LEU A 311 -12.55 -18.71 3.87
C LEU A 311 -11.80 -19.92 4.44
N ARG A 312 -11.89 -21.08 3.78
CA ARG A 312 -11.08 -22.24 4.15
C ARG A 312 -9.59 -21.98 3.92
N THR A 313 -9.24 -21.30 2.83
CA THR A 313 -7.85 -21.02 2.45
C THR A 313 -7.18 -20.10 3.46
N ILE A 314 -7.84 -19.01 3.87
CA ILE A 314 -7.29 -18.09 4.87
C ILE A 314 -7.13 -18.77 6.24
N ASP A 315 -8.06 -19.66 6.63
CA ASP A 315 -7.97 -20.44 7.86
C ASP A 315 -6.79 -21.42 7.85
N VAL A 316 -6.59 -22.14 6.74
CA VAL A 316 -5.45 -23.06 6.59
C VAL A 316 -4.13 -22.30 6.63
N ILE A 317 -4.02 -21.18 5.92
CA ILE A 317 -2.80 -20.36 5.91
C ILE A 317 -2.48 -19.85 7.32
N LEU A 318 -3.49 -19.41 8.10
CA LEU A 318 -3.25 -18.91 9.46
C LEU A 318 -2.71 -20.01 10.39
N LYS A 319 -3.17 -21.25 10.24
CA LYS A 319 -2.76 -22.38 11.09
C LYS A 319 -1.28 -22.70 10.97
N ASP A 320 -0.63 -22.35 9.87
CA ASP A 320 0.82 -22.45 9.77
C ASP A 320 1.49 -21.49 10.78
N TYR A 321 0.93 -20.31 11.03
CA TYR A 321 1.52 -19.29 11.91
C TYR A 321 1.00 -19.33 13.36
N TYR A 322 -0.24 -19.71 13.59
CA TYR A 322 -0.80 -19.89 14.93
C TYR A 322 -0.81 -21.38 15.29
N CYS A 323 0.38 -21.90 15.53
CA CYS A 323 0.63 -23.27 15.96
C CYS A 323 1.68 -23.33 17.07
N GLU A 324 1.79 -24.49 17.74
CA GLU A 324 2.80 -24.68 18.78
C GLU A 324 4.23 -24.71 18.23
N SER A 325 4.41 -25.22 17.01
CA SER A 325 5.74 -25.34 16.39
C SER A 325 6.39 -24.00 16.07
N ILE A 326 5.64 -22.89 15.93
CA ILE A 326 6.21 -21.54 15.77
C ILE A 326 7.10 -21.13 16.96
N LEU A 327 6.94 -21.79 18.11
CA LEU A 327 7.74 -21.53 19.30
C LEU A 327 9.14 -22.15 19.23
N GLN A 328 9.41 -23.01 18.24
CA GLN A 328 10.75 -23.54 18.01
C GLN A 328 11.64 -22.49 17.33
N ASP A 329 12.95 -22.53 17.56
CA ASP A 329 13.89 -21.54 16.99
C ASP A 329 14.24 -21.84 15.52
N ASP A 330 14.05 -23.08 15.08
CA ASP A 330 14.28 -23.55 13.71
C ASP A 330 13.00 -23.52 12.84
N TYR A 331 11.90 -22.97 13.37
CA TYR A 331 10.65 -22.86 12.63
C TYR A 331 10.80 -21.95 11.40
N ALA A 332 10.56 -22.51 10.22
CA ALA A 332 10.68 -21.80 8.95
C ALA A 332 9.30 -21.31 8.44
N PHE A 333 9.19 -20.00 8.17
CA PHE A 333 7.95 -19.36 7.69
C PHE A 333 7.72 -19.52 6.18
N ALA A 334 8.76 -19.94 5.46
CA ALA A 334 8.73 -20.27 4.05
C ALA A 334 9.71 -21.42 3.81
N PRO A 335 9.46 -22.31 2.83
CA PRO A 335 10.48 -23.24 2.36
C PRO A 335 11.70 -22.42 1.92
N GLY A 336 12.85 -22.69 2.52
CA GLY A 336 14.12 -22.14 2.07
C GLY A 336 14.72 -23.03 0.98
N ASP A 337 15.51 -22.42 0.10
CA ASP A 337 16.67 -23.09 -0.49
C ASP A 337 17.75 -23.33 0.58
#